data_AF-A0A0G1NIC2-F1
#
_entry.id   AF-A0A0G1NIC2-F1
#
_cell.length_a   1.000
_cell.length_b   1.000
_cell.length_c   1.000
_cell.angle_alpha   90.00
_cell.angle_beta   90.00
_cell.angle_gamma   90.00
#
_symmetry.space_group_name_H-M   'P 1'
#
loop_
_entity.id
_entity.type
_entity.pdbx_description
1 polymer ?
#
loop_
_entity_poly.entity_id
_entity_poly.type
_entity_poly.pdbx_seq_one_letter_code
_entity_poly.pdbx_strand_id
1 'polypeptide(L)'
;MPPEDKNTVPPAPDFDFILKDQPKAKRKFGLPKMPKLLLVSLIGAVLVLLVIIAGSLFRGTGNTEKIYSLIKDGAAIDRVSALVIGQAKDTDTKNLAVTASAALSSQQQQLSAYLTSKKVKIETAKITPLVSADIDDKLKAALLNNTYDQSYLTYLKDSIGAYQQSLNNTYNTAGSELKTILSQAYSSTDVILSTPQFK
;
A
#
# COMPACT_ATOMS: atom_id res chain seq x y z
N MET A 1 22.86 15.36 -91.15
CA MET A 1 22.03 14.21 -91.58
C MET A 1 21.87 13.26 -90.39
N PRO A 2 20.67 12.66 -90.22
CA PRO A 2 20.21 11.83 -89.07
C PRO A 2 20.79 10.39 -89.15
N PRO A 3 20.39 9.32 -88.40
CA PRO A 3 19.29 9.11 -87.41
C PRO A 3 19.77 8.53 -86.05
N GLU A 4 19.04 8.60 -84.92
CA GLU A 4 17.74 8.00 -84.53
C GLU A 4 17.81 6.51 -84.10
N ASP A 5 17.85 6.35 -82.78
CA ASP A 5 17.13 5.43 -81.88
C ASP A 5 17.24 3.89 -82.00
N LYS A 6 17.66 3.27 -80.88
CA LYS A 6 17.12 1.98 -80.40
C LYS A 6 17.09 1.95 -78.86
N ASN A 7 15.92 2.28 -78.30
CA ASN A 7 15.20 1.53 -77.28
C ASN A 7 16.05 0.81 -76.20
N THR A 8 16.09 1.39 -75.00
CA THR A 8 16.01 0.61 -73.77
C THR A 8 14.99 1.27 -72.86
N VAL A 9 13.87 0.59 -72.65
CA VAL A 9 12.85 0.98 -71.67
C VAL A 9 13.50 1.10 -70.28
N PRO A 10 13.41 2.25 -69.60
CA PRO A 10 13.93 2.38 -68.24
C PRO A 10 13.13 1.47 -67.29
N PRO A 11 13.78 0.84 -66.28
CA PRO A 11 13.09 0.00 -65.32
C PRO A 11 12.04 0.81 -64.55
N ALA A 12 10.87 0.20 -64.33
CA ALA A 12 9.79 0.81 -63.57
C ALA A 12 10.29 1.22 -62.18
N PRO A 13 9.93 2.42 -61.68
CA PRO A 13 10.34 2.87 -60.36
C PRO A 13 9.71 1.98 -59.29
N ASP A 14 10.57 1.43 -58.43
CA ASP A 14 10.19 0.65 -57.26
C ASP A 14 9.58 1.60 -56.22
N PHE A 15 8.27 1.53 -55.99
CA PHE A 15 7.55 2.40 -55.04
C PHE A 15 7.60 1.87 -53.60
N ASP A 16 8.62 1.08 -53.24
CA ASP A 16 8.77 0.49 -51.90
C ASP A 16 9.23 1.51 -50.84
N PHE A 17 9.48 2.76 -51.25
CA PHE A 17 9.89 3.84 -50.35
C PHE A 17 8.72 4.65 -49.78
N ILE A 18 7.51 4.54 -50.35
CA ILE A 18 6.34 5.35 -49.93
C ILE A 18 5.41 4.61 -48.96
N LEU A 19 5.68 3.33 -48.65
CA LEU A 19 5.10 2.64 -47.50
C LEU A 19 6.11 2.49 -46.37
N LYS A 20 6.68 3.63 -45.94
CA LYS A 20 7.05 3.74 -44.53
C LYS A 20 5.76 3.79 -43.74
N ASP A 21 5.44 2.71 -43.05
CA ASP A 21 4.50 2.72 -41.94
C ASP A 21 4.79 3.97 -41.10
N GLN A 22 3.88 4.95 -41.16
CA GLN A 22 3.90 6.01 -40.17
C GLN A 22 3.79 5.31 -38.81
N PRO A 23 4.76 5.48 -37.90
CA PRO A 23 4.63 4.89 -36.58
C PRO A 23 3.34 5.44 -35.98
N LYS A 24 2.34 4.57 -35.82
CA LYS A 24 1.07 4.92 -35.18
C LYS A 24 1.42 5.62 -33.88
N ALA A 25 1.03 6.88 -33.78
CA ALA A 25 1.26 7.67 -32.58
C ALA A 25 0.70 6.87 -31.39
N LYS A 26 1.59 6.32 -30.57
CA LYS A 26 1.20 5.71 -29.31
C LYS A 26 0.47 6.81 -28.56
N ARG A 27 -0.84 6.63 -28.32
CA ARG A 27 -1.60 7.48 -27.42
C ARG A 27 -0.89 7.45 -26.08
N LYS A 28 -0.05 8.46 -25.84
CA LYS A 28 0.47 8.74 -24.52
C LYS A 28 -0.78 9.12 -23.74
N PHE A 29 -1.17 8.26 -22.81
CA PHE A 29 -2.14 8.62 -21.78
C PHE A 29 -1.50 9.77 -21.01
N GLY A 30 -1.75 10.99 -21.47
CA GLY A 30 -1.20 12.18 -20.88
C GLY A 30 -1.87 12.33 -19.54
N LEU A 31 -1.12 12.09 -18.46
CA LEU A 31 -1.55 12.57 -17.16
C LEU A 31 -1.80 14.07 -17.32
N PRO A 32 -2.99 14.59 -16.97
CA PRO A 32 -3.22 16.01 -16.95
C PRO A 32 -2.14 16.64 -16.07
N LYS A 33 -1.52 17.73 -16.55
CA LYS A 33 -0.63 18.56 -15.73
C LYS A 33 -1.47 19.21 -14.63
N MET A 34 -1.74 18.44 -13.58
CA MET A 34 -2.43 18.91 -12.41
C MET A 34 -1.42 19.59 -11.47
N PRO A 35 -1.83 20.65 -10.77
CA PRO A 35 -1.01 21.23 -9.73
C PRO A 35 -0.65 20.16 -8.71
N LYS A 36 0.59 20.20 -8.19
CA LYS A 36 1.16 19.15 -7.31
C LYS A 36 0.25 18.75 -6.14
N LEU A 37 -0.59 19.68 -5.65
CA LEU A 37 -1.59 19.45 -4.61
C LEU A 37 -2.74 18.50 -5.04
N LEU A 38 -3.19 18.56 -6.29
CA LEU A 38 -4.24 17.66 -6.82
C LEU A 38 -3.71 16.23 -7.01
N LEU A 39 -2.42 16.08 -7.31
CA LEU A 39 -1.78 14.77 -7.44
C LEU A 39 -1.68 14.06 -6.08
N VAL A 40 -1.34 14.79 -5.01
CA VAL A 40 -1.28 14.25 -3.64
C VAL A 40 -2.67 13.83 -3.14
N SER A 41 -3.71 14.59 -3.48
CA SER A 41 -5.10 14.27 -3.11
C SER A 41 -5.64 13.04 -3.85
N LEU A 42 -5.31 12.86 -5.14
CA LEU A 42 -5.76 11.72 -5.92
C LEU A 42 -5.05 10.41 -5.50
N ILE A 43 -3.80 10.49 -5.02
CA ILE A 43 -3.02 9.35 -4.54
C ILE A 43 -3.51 8.86 -3.16
N GLY A 44 -3.91 9.79 -2.28
CA GLY A 44 -4.50 9.46 -0.97
C GLY A 44 -5.85 8.75 -1.08
N ALA A 45 -6.74 9.20 -1.98
CA ALA A 45 -8.07 8.62 -2.14
C ALA A 45 -8.05 7.17 -2.64
N VAL A 46 -7.07 6.79 -3.47
CA VAL A 46 -6.93 5.42 -3.99
C VAL A 46 -6.30 4.48 -2.93
N LEU A 47 -5.44 4.99 -2.05
CA LEU A 47 -4.87 4.25 -0.92
C LEU A 47 -5.95 3.86 0.11
N VAL A 48 -6.79 4.81 0.49
CA VAL A 48 -7.94 4.58 1.37
C VAL A 48 -8.86 3.51 0.80
N LEU A 49 -9.13 3.54 -0.51
CA LEU A 49 -10.00 2.57 -1.17
C LEU A 49 -9.43 1.14 -1.12
N LEU A 50 -8.11 0.95 -1.26
CA LEU A 50 -7.46 -0.37 -1.21
C LEU A 50 -7.38 -0.95 0.20
N VAL A 51 -7.18 -0.11 1.22
CA VAL A 51 -7.22 -0.52 2.63
C VAL A 51 -8.64 -0.94 3.05
N ILE A 52 -9.66 -0.22 2.59
CA ILE A 52 -11.08 -0.55 2.85
C ILE A 52 -11.48 -1.88 2.17
N ILE A 53 -11.00 -2.15 0.95
CA ILE A 53 -11.29 -3.41 0.23
C ILE A 53 -10.60 -4.61 0.91
N ALA A 54 -9.40 -4.44 1.47
CA ALA A 54 -8.72 -5.50 2.22
C ALA A 54 -9.42 -5.82 3.55
N GLY A 55 -9.89 -4.80 4.28
CA GLY A 55 -10.55 -4.97 5.59
C GLY A 55 -12.00 -5.48 5.52
N SER A 56 -12.69 -5.31 4.38
CA SER A 56 -14.11 -5.68 4.24
C SER A 56 -14.37 -7.11 3.75
N LEU A 57 -13.34 -7.83 3.30
CA LEU A 57 -13.51 -9.16 2.68
C LEU A 57 -13.38 -10.36 3.63
N PHE A 58 -12.99 -10.18 4.89
CA PHE A 58 -12.78 -11.31 5.81
C PHE A 58 -13.95 -11.52 6.77
N ARG A 59 -15.08 -12.01 6.22
CA ARG A 59 -16.17 -12.66 6.99
C ARG A 59 -15.78 -14.10 7.32
N GLY A 60 -14.80 -14.29 8.21
CA GLY A 60 -14.50 -15.60 8.81
C GLY A 60 -15.38 -15.87 10.03
N THR A 61 -15.99 -17.06 10.10
CA THR A 61 -16.98 -17.48 11.11
C THR A 61 -16.41 -17.85 12.49
N GLY A 62 -15.15 -17.49 12.80
CA GLY A 62 -14.52 -17.79 14.10
C GLY A 62 -13.55 -16.71 14.61
N ASN A 63 -13.44 -16.58 15.93
CA ASN A 63 -12.53 -15.61 16.58
C ASN A 63 -11.04 -15.85 16.21
N THR A 64 -10.64 -17.09 15.95
CA THR A 64 -9.27 -17.42 15.52
C THR A 64 -8.88 -16.74 14.21
N GLU A 65 -9.72 -16.85 13.18
CA GLU A 65 -9.42 -16.23 11.87
C GLU A 65 -9.41 -14.70 11.96
N LYS A 66 -10.27 -14.13 12.81
CA LYS A 66 -10.22 -12.69 13.12
C LYS A 66 -8.90 -12.30 13.79
N ILE A 67 -8.41 -13.09 14.74
CA ILE A 67 -7.12 -12.84 15.39
C ILE A 67 -5.96 -12.98 14.39
N TYR A 68 -5.98 -13.98 13.50
CA TYR A 68 -4.96 -14.06 12.44
C TYR A 68 -4.99 -12.83 11.54
N SER A 69 -6.17 -12.33 11.16
CA SER A 69 -6.29 -11.08 10.40
C SER A 69 -5.67 -9.92 11.16
N LEU A 70 -5.96 -9.76 12.46
CA LEU A 70 -5.37 -8.69 13.27
C LEU A 70 -3.84 -8.77 13.34
N ILE A 71 -3.28 -9.96 13.57
CA ILE A 71 -1.83 -10.15 13.60
C ILE A 71 -1.22 -9.77 12.24
N LYS A 72 -1.85 -10.25 11.15
CA LYS A 72 -1.41 -9.99 9.78
C LYS A 72 -1.47 -8.50 9.41
N ASP A 73 -2.55 -7.82 9.76
CA ASP A 73 -2.74 -6.40 9.50
C ASP A 73 -1.72 -5.57 10.30
N GLY A 74 -1.53 -5.88 11.58
CA GLY A 74 -0.49 -5.26 12.40
C GLY A 74 0.92 -5.46 11.84
N ALA A 75 1.22 -6.67 11.35
CA ALA A 75 2.52 -6.98 10.74
C ALA A 75 2.74 -6.24 9.41
N ALA A 76 1.68 -6.00 8.64
CA ALA A 76 1.77 -5.24 7.40
C ALA A 76 2.11 -3.77 7.67
N ILE A 77 1.48 -3.17 8.69
CA ILE A 77 1.78 -1.80 9.11
C ILE A 77 3.19 -1.71 9.69
N ASP A 78 3.57 -2.65 10.56
CA ASP A 78 4.91 -2.72 11.15
C ASP A 78 6.02 -2.81 10.09
N ARG A 79 5.83 -3.65 9.07
CA ARG A 79 6.75 -3.75 7.92
C ARG A 79 6.95 -2.40 7.23
N VAL A 80 5.87 -1.66 6.98
CA VAL A 80 5.95 -0.36 6.31
C VAL A 80 6.63 0.67 7.22
N SER A 81 6.29 0.70 8.51
CA SER A 81 6.96 1.54 9.51
C SER A 81 8.47 1.30 9.53
N ALA A 82 8.91 0.03 9.49
CA ALA A 82 10.32 -0.34 9.46
C ALA A 82 11.06 0.22 8.24
N LEU A 83 10.43 0.22 7.06
CA LEU A 83 11.01 0.83 5.84
C LEU A 83 11.19 2.34 6.00
N VAL A 84 10.23 3.00 6.66
CA VAL A 84 10.20 4.46 6.82
C VAL A 84 11.21 4.95 7.84
N ILE A 85 11.46 4.21 8.93
CA ILE A 85 12.49 4.55 9.92
C ILE A 85 13.84 4.82 9.26
N GLY A 86 14.20 4.03 8.24
CA GLY A 86 15.47 4.18 7.50
C GLY A 86 15.50 5.28 6.44
N GLN A 87 14.34 5.77 5.97
CA GLN A 87 14.26 6.62 4.77
C GLN A 87 13.60 7.98 5.00
N ALA A 88 12.79 8.13 6.06
CA ALA A 88 12.20 9.40 6.46
C ALA A 88 13.27 10.47 6.68
N LYS A 89 12.92 11.72 6.39
CA LYS A 89 13.79 12.87 6.66
C LYS A 89 13.39 13.54 7.97
N ASP A 90 12.10 13.53 8.27
CA ASP A 90 11.54 14.15 9.46
C ASP A 90 11.71 13.25 10.69
N THR A 91 12.29 13.81 11.76
CA THR A 91 12.58 13.07 12.99
C THR A 91 11.30 12.66 13.71
N ASP A 92 10.27 13.50 13.68
CA ASP A 92 8.98 13.19 14.32
C ASP A 92 8.27 12.03 13.60
N THR A 93 8.37 11.99 12.28
CA THR A 93 7.88 10.89 11.45
C THR A 93 8.60 9.58 11.77
N LYS A 94 9.93 9.61 11.95
CA LYS A 94 10.70 8.42 12.41
C LYS A 94 10.26 7.96 13.78
N ASN A 95 10.15 8.89 14.73
CA ASN A 95 9.76 8.58 16.10
C ASN A 95 8.36 7.95 16.13
N LEU A 96 7.40 8.52 15.38
CA LEU A 96 6.07 7.95 15.26
C LEU A 96 6.09 6.56 14.63
N ALA A 97 6.93 6.33 13.60
CA ALA A 97 7.09 5.01 13.00
C ALA A 97 7.67 3.97 13.98
N VAL A 98 8.65 4.35 14.80
CA VAL A 98 9.19 3.51 15.87
C VAL A 98 8.10 3.19 16.91
N THR A 99 7.35 4.20 17.35
CA THR A 99 6.26 4.00 18.32
C THR A 99 5.18 3.07 17.77
N ALA A 100 4.76 3.28 16.52
CA ALA A 100 3.78 2.42 15.87
C ALA A 100 4.30 0.98 15.75
N SER A 101 5.54 0.80 15.29
CA SER A 101 6.20 -0.51 15.19
C SER A 101 6.22 -1.24 16.54
N ALA A 102 6.68 -0.57 17.59
CA ALA A 102 6.75 -1.15 18.94
C ALA A 102 5.36 -1.54 19.47
N ALA A 103 4.36 -0.67 19.30
CA ALA A 103 3.00 -0.94 19.73
C ALA A 103 2.40 -2.15 19.00
N LEU A 104 2.51 -2.18 17.67
CA LEU A 104 1.97 -3.26 16.84
C LEU A 104 2.66 -4.60 17.10
N SER A 105 3.99 -4.59 17.26
CA SER A 105 4.77 -5.79 17.60
C SER A 105 4.33 -6.37 18.95
N SER A 106 4.17 -5.51 19.96
CA SER A 106 3.66 -5.92 21.28
C SER A 106 2.26 -6.55 21.18
N GLN A 107 1.35 -5.94 20.42
CA GLN A 107 0.00 -6.47 20.22
C GLN A 107 0.00 -7.81 19.48
N GLN A 108 0.83 -7.97 18.44
CA GLN A 108 0.99 -9.24 17.74
C GLN A 108 1.46 -10.35 18.69
N GLN A 109 2.38 -10.05 19.60
CA GLN A 109 2.85 -11.00 20.61
C GLN A 109 1.73 -11.38 21.58
N GLN A 110 0.94 -10.42 22.07
CA GLN A 110 -0.19 -10.70 22.96
C GLN A 110 -1.27 -11.56 22.29
N LEU A 111 -1.63 -11.25 21.04
CA LEU A 111 -2.60 -12.02 20.26
C LEU A 111 -2.09 -13.44 19.95
N SER A 112 -0.81 -13.56 19.60
CA SER A 112 -0.15 -14.86 19.38
C SER A 112 -0.11 -15.71 20.66
N ALA A 113 0.18 -15.08 21.80
CA ALA A 113 0.16 -15.73 23.11
C ALA A 113 -1.25 -16.20 23.48
N TYR A 114 -2.28 -15.41 23.17
CA TYR A 114 -3.68 -15.81 23.36
C TYR A 114 -4.05 -17.04 22.52
N LEU A 115 -3.69 -17.07 21.23
CA LEU A 115 -3.94 -18.25 20.40
C LEU A 115 -3.24 -19.50 20.97
N THR A 116 -2.00 -19.34 21.40
CA THR A 116 -1.21 -20.41 22.02
C THR A 116 -1.85 -20.90 23.33
N SER A 117 -2.40 -19.99 24.16
CA SER A 117 -3.10 -20.34 25.40
C SER A 117 -4.37 -21.15 25.13
N LYS A 118 -5.04 -20.88 24.00
CA LYS A 118 -6.19 -21.65 23.49
C LYS A 118 -5.81 -22.91 22.71
N LYS A 119 -4.53 -23.33 22.76
CA LYS A 119 -4.00 -24.51 22.06
C LYS A 119 -4.17 -24.43 20.53
N VAL A 120 -4.33 -23.23 19.98
CA VAL A 120 -4.34 -22.99 18.54
C VAL A 120 -2.89 -22.89 18.08
N LYS A 121 -2.51 -23.73 17.11
CA LYS A 121 -1.19 -23.65 16.47
C LYS A 121 -1.10 -22.37 15.64
N ILE A 122 -0.02 -21.62 15.76
CA ILE A 122 0.21 -20.47 14.90
C ILE A 122 0.65 -20.98 13.53
N GLU A 123 -0.15 -20.71 12.51
CA GLU A 123 0.17 -20.99 11.12
C GLU A 123 0.85 -19.76 10.53
N THR A 124 2.18 -19.81 10.34
CA THR A 124 2.96 -18.67 9.82
C THR A 124 2.36 -18.11 8.53
N ALA A 125 1.91 -18.98 7.61
CA ALA A 125 1.28 -18.58 6.36
C ALA A 125 0.01 -17.70 6.53
N LYS A 126 -0.71 -17.83 7.65
CA LYS A 126 -1.91 -17.03 7.93
C LYS A 126 -1.60 -15.66 8.52
N ILE A 127 -0.43 -15.51 9.16
CA ILE A 127 -0.01 -14.28 9.85
C ILE A 127 1.06 -13.49 9.10
N THR A 128 1.71 -14.08 8.09
CA THR A 128 2.68 -13.37 7.26
C THR A 128 1.96 -12.26 6.49
N PRO A 129 2.37 -10.99 6.65
CA PRO A 129 1.80 -9.90 5.87
C PRO A 129 2.16 -10.09 4.40
N LEU A 130 1.20 -9.90 3.51
CA LEU A 130 1.53 -9.83 2.09
C LEU A 130 2.31 -8.54 1.84
N VAL A 131 3.41 -8.64 1.11
CA VAL A 131 4.11 -7.46 0.59
C VAL A 131 3.19 -6.77 -0.40
N SER A 132 2.73 -5.57 -0.06
CA SER A 132 1.95 -4.74 -0.96
C SER A 132 2.89 -3.96 -1.86
N ALA A 133 3.09 -4.44 -3.09
CA ALA A 133 3.88 -3.75 -4.10
C ALA A 133 3.37 -2.32 -4.34
N ASP A 134 2.06 -2.11 -4.26
CA ASP A 134 1.43 -0.79 -4.43
C ASP A 134 1.89 0.23 -3.37
N ILE A 135 1.96 -0.16 -2.10
CA ILE A 135 2.43 0.75 -1.04
C ILE A 135 3.93 1.01 -1.18
N ASP A 136 4.72 -0.02 -1.51
CA ASP A 136 6.16 0.14 -1.70
C ASP A 136 6.48 1.06 -2.88
N ASP A 137 5.75 0.93 -3.98
CA ASP A 137 5.90 1.78 -5.16
C ASP A 137 5.43 3.21 -4.89
N LYS A 138 4.36 3.39 -4.11
CA LYS A 138 3.91 4.72 -3.66
C LYS A 138 4.94 5.40 -2.77
N LEU A 139 5.53 4.70 -1.81
CA LEU A 139 6.58 5.24 -0.96
C LEU A 139 7.84 5.56 -1.76
N LYS A 140 8.25 4.71 -2.71
CA LYS A 140 9.35 5.02 -3.64
C LYS A 140 9.06 6.28 -4.47
N ALA A 141 7.86 6.41 -5.02
CA ALA A 141 7.46 7.60 -5.77
C ALA A 141 7.46 8.85 -4.87
N ALA A 142 6.96 8.74 -3.64
CA ALA A 142 6.96 9.84 -2.67
C ALA A 142 8.39 10.28 -2.30
N LEU A 143 9.33 9.33 -2.21
CA LEU A 143 10.75 9.60 -1.99
C LEU A 143 11.33 10.49 -3.10
N LEU A 144 11.07 10.13 -4.35
CA LEU A 144 11.53 10.90 -5.53
C LEU A 144 10.90 12.30 -5.61
N ASN A 145 9.72 12.49 -5.02
CA ASN A 145 8.98 13.73 -5.06
C ASN A 145 9.08 14.58 -3.78
N ASN A 146 9.98 14.23 -2.84
CA ASN A 146 10.13 14.90 -1.53
C ASN A 146 8.81 14.98 -0.72
N THR A 147 7.97 13.95 -0.83
CA THR A 147 6.68 13.83 -0.11
C THR A 147 6.60 12.55 0.71
N TYR A 148 7.76 11.94 0.98
CA TYR A 148 7.88 10.63 1.65
C TYR A 148 7.21 10.61 3.01
N ASP A 149 7.61 11.53 3.89
CA ASP A 149 7.11 11.62 5.27
C ASP A 149 5.59 11.85 5.29
N GLN A 150 5.09 12.81 4.49
CA GLN A 150 3.65 13.06 4.37
C GLN A 150 2.87 11.86 3.85
N SER A 151 3.40 11.16 2.84
CA SER A 151 2.74 9.98 2.27
C SER A 151 2.66 8.84 3.28
N TYR A 152 3.71 8.68 4.08
CA TYR A 152 3.70 7.74 5.18
C TYR A 152 2.71 8.14 6.29
N LEU A 153 2.68 9.41 6.70
CA LEU A 153 1.74 9.86 7.74
C LEU A 153 0.28 9.60 7.33
N THR A 154 -0.07 9.86 6.07
CA THR A 154 -1.38 9.51 5.52
C THR A 154 -1.62 8.00 5.58
N TYR A 155 -0.68 7.20 5.07
CA TYR A 155 -0.77 5.74 5.11
C TYR A 155 -0.95 5.20 6.54
N LEU A 156 -0.16 5.70 7.50
CA LEU A 156 -0.16 5.23 8.87
C LEU A 156 -1.48 5.56 9.55
N LYS A 157 -1.99 6.79 9.39
CA LYS A 157 -3.28 7.22 9.93
C LYS A 157 -4.41 6.32 9.43
N ASP A 158 -4.48 6.11 8.11
CA ASP A 158 -5.53 5.31 7.49
C ASP A 158 -5.44 3.84 7.92
N SER A 159 -4.23 3.28 7.95
CA SER A 159 -4.01 1.87 8.28
C SER A 159 -4.26 1.58 9.76
N ILE A 160 -3.82 2.46 10.67
CA ILE A 160 -4.12 2.33 12.10
C ILE A 160 -5.62 2.52 12.35
N GLY A 161 -6.29 3.43 11.65
CA GLY A 161 -7.75 3.60 11.73
C GLY A 161 -8.51 2.34 11.29
N ALA A 162 -8.12 1.73 10.17
CA ALA A 162 -8.70 0.48 9.70
C ALA A 162 -8.43 -0.70 10.65
N TYR A 163 -7.23 -0.77 11.20
CA TYR A 163 -6.85 -1.76 12.20
C TYR A 163 -7.64 -1.59 13.51
N GLN A 164 -7.82 -0.35 13.99
CA GLN A 164 -8.66 -0.02 15.15
C GLN A 164 -10.12 -0.47 14.96
N GLN A 165 -10.68 -0.30 13.75
CA GLN A 165 -12.01 -0.84 13.41
C GLN A 165 -12.04 -2.38 13.47
N SER A 166 -11.00 -3.04 12.97
CA SER A 166 -10.88 -4.50 13.00
C SER A 166 -10.78 -5.03 14.45
N LEU A 167 -10.06 -4.32 15.32
CA LEU A 167 -10.01 -4.60 16.76
C LEU A 167 -11.40 -4.53 17.37
N ASN A 168 -12.16 -3.46 17.10
CA ASN A 168 -13.51 -3.28 17.62
C ASN A 168 -14.49 -4.36 17.11
N ASN A 169 -14.40 -4.70 15.82
CA ASN A 169 -15.22 -5.75 15.22
C ASN A 169 -14.94 -7.14 15.82
N THR A 170 -13.69 -7.40 16.19
CA THR A 170 -13.30 -8.64 16.87
C THR A 170 -13.73 -8.62 18.33
N TYR A 171 -13.63 -7.47 19.00
CA TYR A 171 -14.04 -7.28 20.39
C TYR A 171 -15.51 -7.63 20.62
N ASN A 172 -16.38 -7.26 19.68
CA ASN A 172 -17.81 -7.51 19.77
C ASN A 172 -18.19 -8.99 19.80
N THR A 173 -17.33 -9.88 19.29
CA THR A 173 -17.56 -11.34 19.30
C THR A 173 -16.61 -12.11 20.22
N ALA A 174 -15.76 -11.40 20.98
CA ALA A 174 -14.72 -11.97 21.81
C ALA A 174 -15.21 -12.39 23.21
N GLY A 175 -14.57 -13.41 23.77
CA GLY A 175 -14.69 -13.75 25.20
C GLY A 175 -13.95 -12.74 26.10
N SER A 176 -14.19 -12.77 27.41
CA SER A 176 -13.67 -11.79 28.38
C SER A 176 -12.15 -11.59 28.33
N GLU A 177 -11.39 -12.69 28.31
CA GLU A 177 -9.92 -12.65 28.24
C GLU A 177 -9.42 -11.93 26.97
N LEU A 178 -10.01 -12.25 25.82
CA LEU A 178 -9.65 -11.62 24.55
C LEU A 178 -10.11 -10.16 24.49
N LYS A 179 -11.25 -9.83 25.09
CA LYS A 179 -11.72 -8.44 25.19
C LYS A 179 -10.72 -7.54 25.92
N THR A 180 -10.10 -8.03 26.99
CA THR A 180 -9.05 -7.27 27.70
C THR A 180 -7.86 -6.97 26.78
N ILE A 181 -7.37 -7.97 26.04
CA ILE A 181 -6.26 -7.80 25.09
C ILE A 181 -6.63 -6.81 23.99
N LEU A 182 -7.82 -6.97 23.39
CA LEU A 182 -8.29 -6.10 22.31
C LEU A 182 -8.54 -4.67 22.78
N SER A 183 -9.02 -4.46 24.01
CA SER A 183 -9.18 -3.12 24.58
C SER A 183 -7.84 -2.42 24.78
N GLN A 184 -6.82 -3.13 25.25
CA GLN A 184 -5.47 -2.57 25.41
C GLN A 184 -4.87 -2.20 24.04
N ALA A 185 -5.00 -3.09 23.06
CA ALA A 185 -4.59 -2.83 21.69
C ALA A 185 -5.31 -1.61 21.11
N TYR A 186 -6.63 -1.50 21.32
CA TYR A 186 -7.42 -0.37 20.86
C TYR A 186 -6.93 0.95 21.48
N SER A 187 -6.75 1.01 22.80
CA SER A 187 -6.24 2.22 23.47
C SER A 187 -4.84 2.59 22.98
N SER A 188 -3.98 1.61 22.73
CA SER A 188 -2.66 1.85 22.16
C SER A 188 -2.73 2.44 20.75
N THR A 189 -3.64 1.95 19.89
CA THR A 189 -3.87 2.54 18.55
C THR A 189 -4.48 3.93 18.63
N ASP A 190 -5.34 4.20 19.61
CA ASP A 190 -5.97 5.50 19.82
C ASP A 190 -4.96 6.58 20.22
N VAL A 191 -3.97 6.22 21.03
CA VAL A 191 -2.84 7.10 21.36
C VAL A 191 -2.05 7.48 20.11
N ILE A 192 -1.77 6.52 19.22
CA ILE A 192 -1.08 6.79 17.95
C ILE A 192 -1.94 7.72 17.08
N LEU A 193 -3.25 7.46 16.97
CA LEU A 193 -4.16 8.29 16.17
C LEU A 193 -4.34 9.72 16.72
N SER A 194 -4.10 9.92 18.02
CA SER A 194 -4.21 11.21 18.70
C SER A 194 -2.94 12.08 18.59
N THR A 195 -1.89 11.56 17.96
CA THR A 195 -0.59 12.23 17.88
C THR A 195 -0.66 13.55 17.08
N PRO A 196 0.15 14.58 17.41
CA PRO A 196 0.11 15.87 16.71
C PRO A 196 0.38 15.79 15.20
N GLN A 197 1.15 14.80 14.73
CA GLN A 197 1.48 14.63 13.32
C GLN A 197 0.27 14.27 12.44
N PHE A 198 -0.88 13.96 13.05
CA PHE A 198 -2.14 13.66 12.33
C PHE A 198 -3.17 14.79 12.37
N LYS A 199 -2.84 15.93 13.00
CA LYS A 199 -3.71 17.09 13.16
C LYS A 199 -3.52 18.13 12.07
#